data_AF-A0A844ZJF0-F1
#
_entry.id   AF-A0A844ZJF0-F1
#
_cell.length_a   1.000
_cell.length_b   1.000
_cell.length_c   1.000
_cell.angle_alpha   90.00
_cell.angle_beta   90.00
_cell.angle_gamma   90.00
#
_symmetry.space_group_name_H-M   'P 1'
#
loop_
_entity.id
_entity.type
_entity.pdbx_description
1 polymer ?
#
loop_
_entity_poly.entity_id
_entity_poly.type
_entity_poly.pdbx_seq_one_letter_code
_entity_poly.pdbx_strand_id
1 'polypeptide(L)'
;MGRTRRDGAAADWHCLPPGRNGPVAVSLSIAGYAALFDIPDGARDVIVRGAFSRSLAQRREPIPLYWQHRPEQRIGTVSLIEEDDRGLRVIATIDNPGSRAVAALLARETNGLSFGYRARGYRPMPDTGSGAGRVLEDIDLFEISLVTHPLQHGARVHMVQ
;
A
#
# COMPACT_ATOMS: atom_id res chain seq x y z
N MET A 1 -78.07 24.69 -14.63
CA MET A 1 -78.04 24.21 -13.24
C MET A 1 -77.26 22.91 -13.23
N GLY A 2 -76.13 22.82 -12.50
CA GLY A 2 -75.28 21.62 -12.43
C GLY A 2 -73.79 21.96 -12.43
N ARG A 3 -73.22 22.18 -11.24
CA ARG A 3 -71.77 22.32 -10.98
C ARG A 3 -71.21 20.99 -10.50
N THR A 4 -70.00 20.64 -10.95
CA THR A 4 -68.92 19.98 -10.17
C THR A 4 -67.65 19.95 -11.06
N ARG A 5 -66.67 20.83 -10.82
CA ARG A 5 -65.45 20.69 -9.99
C ARG A 5 -64.37 19.74 -10.55
N ARG A 6 -63.24 20.39 -10.93
CA ARG A 6 -61.81 20.10 -10.69
C ARG A 6 -61.26 18.69 -10.94
N ASP A 7 -60.15 18.60 -11.68
CA ASP A 7 -58.78 18.47 -11.16
C ASP A 7 -57.81 18.12 -12.30
N GLY A 8 -56.51 18.39 -12.10
CA GLY A 8 -55.46 17.53 -12.69
C GLY A 8 -54.47 18.21 -13.62
N ALA A 9 -53.34 18.61 -13.05
CA ALA A 9 -52.08 18.92 -13.72
C ALA A 9 -51.53 17.76 -14.56
N ALA A 10 -50.69 18.06 -15.55
CA ALA A 10 -49.23 17.83 -15.46
C ALA A 10 -48.54 18.06 -16.81
N ALA A 11 -47.33 18.60 -16.70
CA ALA A 11 -46.31 18.67 -17.75
C ALA A 11 -45.91 17.24 -18.20
N ASP A 12 -45.14 17.05 -19.27
CA ASP A 12 -43.70 16.94 -19.08
C ASP A 12 -42.97 16.95 -20.43
N TRP A 13 -42.44 18.13 -20.80
CA TRP A 13 -41.26 18.23 -21.66
C TRP A 13 -40.03 18.11 -20.76
N HIS A 14 -39.56 16.88 -20.53
CA HIS A 14 -38.26 16.68 -19.89
C HIS A 14 -37.21 16.37 -20.96
N CYS A 15 -36.53 17.44 -21.38
CA CYS A 15 -35.17 17.35 -21.89
C CYS A 15 -34.34 16.51 -20.92
N LEU A 16 -33.73 15.44 -21.43
CA LEU A 16 -32.71 14.69 -20.69
C LEU A 16 -31.50 15.62 -20.44
N PRO A 17 -30.96 15.69 -19.21
CA PRO A 17 -29.76 16.47 -18.96
C PRO A 17 -28.53 15.78 -19.58
N PRO A 18 -27.52 16.54 -20.05
CA PRO A 18 -26.28 15.97 -20.54
C PRO A 18 -25.54 15.22 -19.41
N GLY A 19 -24.95 14.08 -19.77
CA GLY A 19 -24.24 13.20 -18.85
C GLY A 19 -23.19 13.96 -18.04
N ARG A 20 -23.25 13.83 -16.71
CA ARG A 20 -22.24 14.34 -15.79
C ARG A 20 -20.95 13.55 -16.01
N ASN A 21 -20.00 14.11 -16.75
CA ASN A 21 -18.59 13.79 -16.55
C ASN A 21 -18.23 14.29 -15.15
N GLY A 22 -18.34 13.41 -14.16
CA GLY A 22 -17.80 13.65 -12.82
C GLY A 22 -16.29 13.90 -12.90
N PRO A 23 -15.70 14.63 -11.96
CA PRO A 23 -14.26 14.82 -11.92
C PRO A 23 -13.57 13.45 -11.91
N VAL A 24 -12.67 13.21 -12.87
CA VAL A 24 -11.76 12.07 -12.82
C VAL A 24 -10.96 12.24 -11.54
N ALA A 25 -11.18 11.39 -10.54
CA ALA A 25 -10.38 11.41 -9.33
C ALA A 25 -8.93 11.18 -9.76
N VAL A 26 -8.08 12.18 -9.56
CA VAL A 26 -6.64 12.03 -9.80
C VAL A 26 -6.11 11.09 -8.73
N SER A 27 -5.96 9.81 -9.05
CA SER A 27 -5.40 8.81 -8.15
C SER A 27 -3.88 8.89 -8.20
N LEU A 28 -3.25 9.19 -7.06
CA LEU A 28 -1.79 9.13 -6.94
C LEU A 28 -1.37 7.69 -6.64
N SER A 29 -0.32 7.21 -7.30
CA SER A 29 0.23 5.88 -7.07
C SER A 29 1.74 5.92 -6.88
N ILE A 30 2.25 4.93 -6.14
CA ILE A 30 3.67 4.74 -5.88
C ILE A 30 4.07 3.33 -6.26
N ALA A 31 5.30 3.17 -6.74
CA ALA A 31 5.89 1.86 -6.99
C ALA A 31 7.31 1.77 -6.43
N GLY A 32 7.70 0.59 -5.94
CA GLY A 32 9.01 0.40 -5.31
C GLY A 32 9.21 -1.02 -4.77
N TYR A 33 10.20 -1.14 -3.89
CA TYR A 33 10.50 -2.39 -3.18
C TYR A 33 10.30 -2.19 -1.68
N ALA A 34 9.46 -3.02 -1.07
CA ALA A 34 9.24 -3.01 0.38
C ALA A 34 10.25 -3.88 1.14
N ALA A 35 10.83 -4.87 0.47
CA ALA A 35 11.89 -5.71 0.97
C ALA A 35 12.84 -6.07 -0.19
N LEU A 36 14.11 -6.31 0.12
CA LEU A 36 15.09 -6.88 -0.81
C LEU A 36 15.58 -8.22 -0.26
N PHE A 37 15.76 -9.19 -1.15
CA PHE A 37 16.21 -10.53 -0.78
C PHE A 37 17.71 -10.59 -0.60
N ASP A 38 18.14 -11.52 0.26
CA ASP A 38 19.56 -11.87 0.50
C ASP A 38 20.45 -10.70 0.95
N ILE A 39 19.84 -9.60 1.41
CA ILE A 39 20.50 -8.41 1.93
C ILE A 39 20.07 -8.22 3.39
N PRO A 40 21.00 -8.20 4.36
CA PRO A 40 20.67 -7.98 5.76
C PRO A 40 20.11 -6.57 5.98
N ASP A 41 19.07 -6.48 6.81
CA ASP A 41 18.51 -5.21 7.27
C ASP A 41 19.29 -4.66 8.48
N GLY A 42 18.86 -3.50 9.01
CA GLY A 42 19.47 -2.89 10.19
C GLY A 42 19.35 -3.69 11.49
N ALA A 43 18.44 -4.66 11.57
CA ALA A 43 18.36 -5.65 12.66
C ALA A 43 19.14 -6.94 12.34
N ARG A 44 19.81 -6.99 11.19
CA ARG A 44 20.58 -8.13 10.66
C ARG A 44 19.70 -9.31 10.24
N ASP A 45 18.41 -9.10 10.04
CA ASP A 45 17.56 -10.11 9.43
C ASP A 45 17.77 -10.13 7.92
N VAL A 46 17.84 -11.32 7.34
CA VAL A 46 17.95 -11.58 5.91
C VAL A 46 16.70 -12.28 5.45
N ILE A 47 16.05 -11.77 4.42
CA ILE A 47 14.83 -12.36 3.85
C ILE A 47 15.24 -13.19 2.64
N VAL A 48 14.88 -14.46 2.62
CA VAL A 48 15.10 -15.29 1.43
C VAL A 48 13.92 -15.15 0.46
N ARG A 49 14.20 -15.33 -0.82
CA ARG A 49 13.16 -15.45 -1.84
C ARG A 49 12.19 -16.58 -1.49
N GLY A 50 10.90 -16.33 -1.63
CA GLY A 50 9.85 -17.29 -1.31
C GLY A 50 9.33 -17.15 0.13
N ALA A 51 9.97 -16.33 0.96
CA ALA A 51 9.53 -16.09 2.33
C ALA A 51 8.11 -15.49 2.39
N PHE A 52 7.68 -14.77 1.35
CA PHE A 52 6.32 -14.21 1.28
C PHE A 52 5.32 -15.11 0.55
N SER A 53 5.78 -16.09 -0.24
CA SER A 53 4.96 -16.88 -1.15
C SER A 53 3.70 -17.46 -0.51
N ARG A 54 3.81 -18.05 0.69
CA ARG A 54 2.65 -18.60 1.42
C ARG A 54 1.65 -17.50 1.79
N SER A 55 2.13 -16.40 2.37
CA SER A 55 1.26 -15.31 2.84
C SER A 55 0.56 -14.60 1.70
N LEU A 56 1.25 -14.42 0.56
CA LEU A 56 0.66 -13.86 -0.66
C LEU A 56 -0.38 -14.80 -1.26
N ALA A 57 -0.08 -16.09 -1.38
CA ALA A 57 -1.01 -17.08 -1.94
C ALA A 57 -2.28 -17.27 -1.10
N GLN A 58 -2.20 -17.12 0.23
CA GLN A 58 -3.33 -17.25 1.15
C GLN A 58 -4.15 -15.97 1.30
N ARG A 59 -3.67 -14.84 0.77
CA ARG A 59 -4.29 -13.53 0.99
C ARG A 59 -5.62 -13.41 0.25
N ARG A 60 -6.63 -12.91 0.97
CA ARG A 60 -7.98 -12.63 0.43
C ARG A 60 -8.31 -11.14 0.43
N GLU A 61 -7.68 -10.37 1.31
CA GLU A 61 -7.92 -8.95 1.47
C GLU A 61 -6.74 -8.12 0.95
N PRO A 62 -6.98 -6.91 0.40
CA PRO A 62 -5.91 -6.01 -0.02
C PRO A 62 -4.96 -5.65 1.13
N ILE A 63 -3.68 -5.47 0.83
CA ILE A 63 -2.71 -5.04 1.84
C ILE A 63 -2.87 -3.53 2.06
N PRO A 64 -3.05 -3.07 3.30
CA PRO A 64 -3.13 -1.65 3.57
C PRO A 64 -1.77 -0.98 3.38
N LEU A 65 -1.79 0.25 2.88
CA LEU A 65 -0.64 1.16 2.91
C LEU A 65 -0.78 2.09 4.12
N TYR A 66 0.14 2.00 5.07
CA TYR A 66 0.19 2.85 6.25
C TYR A 66 1.27 3.93 6.15
N TRP A 67 1.15 4.95 6.99
CA TRP A 67 2.22 5.90 7.27
C TRP A 67 2.93 5.51 8.57
N GLN A 68 4.25 5.26 8.50
CA GLN A 68 5.09 4.99 9.68
C GLN A 68 4.60 3.82 10.56
N HIS A 69 4.11 2.73 9.96
CA HIS A 69 3.59 1.55 10.66
C HIS A 69 2.41 1.82 11.59
N ARG A 70 1.64 2.90 11.37
CA ARG A 70 0.48 3.27 12.19
C ARG A 70 -0.83 2.84 11.54
N PRO A 71 -1.54 1.82 12.07
CA PRO A 71 -2.81 1.35 11.49
C PRO A 71 -3.90 2.42 11.43
N GLU A 72 -3.89 3.36 12.38
CA GLU A 72 -4.79 4.51 12.42
C GLU A 72 -4.44 5.58 11.36
N GLN A 73 -3.29 5.46 10.70
CA GLN A 73 -2.83 6.33 9.61
C GLN A 73 -2.73 5.55 8.29
N ARG A 74 -3.83 4.90 7.91
CA ARG A 74 -3.98 4.35 6.56
C ARG A 74 -4.03 5.48 5.54
N ILE A 75 -3.11 5.42 4.58
CA ILE A 75 -2.95 6.41 3.50
C ILE A 75 -3.29 5.83 2.13
N GLY A 76 -3.51 4.52 2.04
CA GLY A 76 -3.78 3.88 0.76
C GLY A 76 -3.98 2.38 0.83
N THR A 77 -3.85 1.77 -0.34
CA THR A 77 -3.98 0.32 -0.54
C THR A 77 -2.96 -0.15 -1.57
N VAL A 78 -2.31 -1.27 -1.29
CA VAL A 78 -1.39 -1.94 -2.22
C VAL A 78 -2.23 -2.64 -3.30
N SER A 79 -2.08 -2.21 -4.55
CA SER A 79 -2.82 -2.72 -5.71
C SER A 79 -2.09 -3.89 -6.39
N LEU A 80 -0.76 -3.94 -6.28
CA LEU A 80 0.06 -5.06 -6.73
C LEU A 80 1.15 -5.36 -5.70
N ILE A 81 1.34 -6.64 -5.41
CA ILE A 81 2.46 -7.12 -4.62
C ILE A 81 2.91 -8.50 -5.11
N GLU A 82 4.21 -8.65 -5.32
CA GLU A 82 4.80 -9.90 -5.80
C GLU A 82 6.28 -9.99 -5.43
N GLU A 83 6.78 -11.21 -5.37
CA GLU A 83 8.21 -11.48 -5.27
C GLU A 83 8.83 -11.51 -6.68
N ASP A 84 9.97 -10.85 -6.86
CA ASP A 84 10.77 -10.94 -8.10
C ASP A 84 12.21 -11.39 -7.78
N ASP A 85 13.13 -11.20 -8.73
CA ASP A 85 14.54 -11.57 -8.52
C ASP A 85 15.27 -10.78 -7.44
N ARG A 86 14.78 -9.58 -7.15
CA ARG A 86 15.41 -8.61 -6.27
C ARG A 86 14.75 -8.56 -4.90
N GLY A 87 13.44 -8.70 -4.82
CA GLY A 87 12.71 -8.46 -3.57
C GLY A 87 11.19 -8.51 -3.69
N LEU A 88 10.54 -7.92 -2.68
CA LEU A 88 9.09 -7.75 -2.64
C LEU A 88 8.71 -6.45 -3.34
N ARG A 89 8.30 -6.56 -4.61
CA ARG A 89 7.88 -5.45 -5.46
C ARG A 89 6.45 -5.06 -5.13
N VAL A 90 6.19 -3.75 -5.02
CA VAL A 90 4.88 -3.22 -4.67
C VAL A 90 4.46 -2.07 -5.58
N ILE A 91 3.16 -1.99 -5.86
CA ILE A 91 2.48 -0.80 -6.37
C ILE A 91 1.32 -0.51 -5.43
N ALA A 92 1.17 0.74 -5.01
CA ALA A 92 0.12 1.16 -4.10
C ALA A 92 -0.54 2.46 -4.58
N THR A 93 -1.86 2.53 -4.40
CA THR A 93 -2.65 3.74 -4.62
C THR A 93 -2.80 4.48 -3.30
N ILE A 94 -2.68 5.81 -3.33
CA ILE A 94 -2.85 6.70 -2.20
C ILE A 94 -4.24 7.32 -2.24
N ASP A 95 -4.97 7.21 -1.13
CA ASP A 95 -6.39 7.60 -1.03
C ASP A 95 -6.58 9.13 -1.07
N ASN A 96 -5.63 9.88 -0.48
CA ASN A 96 -5.67 11.34 -0.42
C ASN A 96 -4.35 11.95 -0.94
N PRO A 97 -4.31 12.39 -2.21
CA PRO A 97 -3.16 13.08 -2.80
C PRO A 97 -2.75 14.37 -2.08
N GLY A 98 -3.65 15.02 -1.33
CA GLY A 98 -3.37 16.22 -0.55
C GLY A 98 -2.86 15.95 0.88
N SER A 99 -2.59 14.69 1.22
CA SER A 99 -2.16 14.32 2.57
C SER A 99 -0.72 14.76 2.88
N ARG A 100 -0.41 14.91 4.17
CA ARG A 100 0.96 15.18 4.64
C ARG A 100 1.96 14.12 4.17
N ALA A 101 1.55 12.85 4.10
CA ALA A 101 2.40 11.76 3.64
C ALA A 101 2.86 11.98 2.19
N VAL A 102 1.94 12.42 1.32
CA VAL A 102 2.27 12.76 -0.06
C VAL A 102 3.15 13.99 -0.14
N ALA A 103 2.85 15.03 0.63
CA ALA A 103 3.68 16.24 0.67
C ALA A 103 5.13 15.89 1.06
N ALA A 104 5.32 15.05 2.08
CA ALA A 104 6.64 14.58 2.50
C ALA A 104 7.33 13.70 1.43
N LEU A 105 6.56 12.87 0.71
CA LEU A 105 7.08 12.07 -0.39
C LEU A 105 7.57 12.94 -1.56
N LEU A 106 6.75 13.89 -2.01
CA LEU A 106 7.08 14.79 -3.11
C LEU A 106 8.22 15.75 -2.75
N ALA A 107 8.30 16.18 -1.48
CA ALA A 107 9.41 16.97 -0.94
C ALA A 107 10.69 16.14 -0.73
N ARG A 108 10.66 14.83 -0.97
CA ARG A 108 11.76 13.88 -0.73
C ARG A 108 12.21 13.78 0.73
N GLU A 109 11.38 14.22 1.67
CA GLU A 109 11.59 14.02 3.11
C GLU A 109 11.36 12.57 3.50
N THR A 110 10.60 11.82 2.71
CA THR A 110 10.31 10.40 2.97
C THR A 110 10.16 9.64 1.66
N ASN A 111 10.95 8.59 1.46
CA ASN A 111 10.86 7.72 0.29
C ASN A 111 11.12 6.23 0.62
N GLY A 112 11.16 5.88 1.91
CA GLY A 112 11.36 4.52 2.37
C GLY A 112 10.09 3.70 2.29
N LEU A 113 10.23 2.42 1.94
CA LEU A 113 9.18 1.44 2.12
C LEU A 113 9.61 0.43 3.16
N SER A 114 8.66 -0.04 3.95
CA SER A 114 8.84 -1.07 4.96
C SER A 114 7.59 -1.92 5.01
N PHE A 115 7.63 -3.01 5.76
CA PHE A 115 6.52 -3.94 5.88
C PHE A 115 6.40 -4.44 7.32
N GLY A 116 5.17 -4.62 7.75
CA GLY A 116 4.82 -5.16 9.05
C GLY A 116 4.52 -6.63 8.90
N TYR A 117 5.08 -7.45 9.78
CA TYR A 117 5.05 -8.89 9.60
C TYR A 117 5.16 -9.67 10.90
N ARG A 118 4.91 -10.99 10.80
CA ARG A 118 5.29 -11.98 11.81
C ARG A 118 6.13 -13.07 11.15
N ALA A 119 7.29 -13.36 11.72
CA ALA A 119 8.11 -14.49 11.31
C ALA A 119 7.42 -15.80 11.71
N ARG A 120 7.20 -16.70 10.75
CA ARG A 120 6.62 -18.05 10.94
C ARG A 120 7.68 -19.14 10.87
N GLY A 121 8.66 -18.96 9.98
CA GLY A 121 9.83 -19.81 9.84
C GLY A 121 11.07 -18.94 9.74
N TYR A 122 12.07 -19.25 10.56
CA TYR A 122 13.36 -18.58 10.53
C TYR A 122 14.43 -19.46 11.18
N ARG A 123 15.69 -19.21 10.82
CA ARG A 123 16.85 -19.78 11.49
C ARG A 123 17.79 -18.69 12.00
N PRO A 124 18.40 -18.87 13.18
CA PRO A 124 19.40 -17.94 13.68
C PRO A 124 20.65 -17.96 12.78
N MET A 125 21.31 -16.82 12.66
CA MET A 125 22.65 -16.73 12.10
C MET A 125 23.70 -16.69 13.20
N PRO A 126 24.90 -17.25 12.96
CA PRO A 126 26.01 -17.14 13.91
C PRO A 126 26.31 -15.68 14.25
N ASP A 127 26.58 -15.40 15.52
CA ASP A 127 27.09 -14.10 15.92
C ASP A 127 28.53 -13.95 15.44
N THR A 128 28.77 -12.91 14.63
CA THR A 128 30.10 -12.58 14.08
C THR A 128 30.79 -11.45 14.87
N GLY A 129 30.33 -11.18 16.10
CA GLY A 129 30.83 -10.10 16.96
C GLY A 129 30.11 -8.77 16.76
N SER A 130 29.17 -8.71 15.80
CA SER A 130 28.27 -7.57 15.60
C SER A 130 26.88 -7.82 16.15
N GLY A 131 26.63 -8.99 16.75
CA GLY A 131 25.36 -9.51 17.24
C GLY A 131 24.70 -10.49 16.25
N ALA A 132 23.87 -11.40 16.77
CA ALA A 132 23.14 -12.38 15.96
C ALA A 132 21.98 -11.75 15.16
N GLY A 133 21.81 -12.18 13.92
CA GLY A 133 20.64 -11.91 13.07
C GLY A 133 19.89 -13.20 12.76
N ARG A 134 18.90 -13.16 11.86
CA ARG A 134 18.13 -14.35 11.44
C ARG A 134 17.97 -14.39 9.94
N VAL A 135 17.84 -15.59 9.40
CA VAL A 135 17.34 -15.80 8.05
C VAL A 135 15.86 -16.10 8.14
N LEU A 136 15.03 -15.24 7.55
CA LEU A 136 13.58 -15.33 7.51
C LEU A 136 13.17 -16.14 6.27
N GLU A 137 12.49 -17.26 6.52
CA GLU A 137 12.17 -18.28 5.50
C GLU A 137 10.65 -18.40 5.26
N ASP A 138 9.83 -18.00 6.22
CA ASP A 138 8.37 -17.90 6.08
C ASP A 138 7.85 -16.70 6.88
N ILE A 139 7.16 -15.79 6.20
CA ILE A 139 6.67 -14.52 6.75
C ILE A 139 5.16 -14.43 6.56
N ASP A 140 4.42 -14.18 7.66
CA ASP A 140 3.08 -13.61 7.59
C ASP A 140 3.20 -12.10 7.37
N LEU A 141 2.92 -11.64 6.15
CA LEU A 141 2.88 -10.21 5.81
C LEU A 141 1.58 -9.60 6.34
N PHE A 142 1.60 -8.38 6.89
CA PHE A 142 0.38 -7.70 7.36
C PHE A 142 0.09 -6.43 6.58
N GLU A 143 1.09 -5.59 6.39
CA GLU A 143 0.95 -4.23 5.86
C GLU A 143 2.22 -3.78 5.15
N ILE A 144 2.09 -2.77 4.29
CA ILE A 144 3.21 -2.01 3.75
C ILE A 144 3.12 -0.58 4.30
N SER A 145 4.25 0.01 4.65
CA SER A 145 4.33 1.36 5.16
C SER A 145 5.25 2.24 4.36
N LEU A 146 4.81 3.48 4.12
CA LEU A 146 5.69 4.58 3.71
C LEU A 146 6.38 5.12 4.98
N VAL A 147 7.71 5.06 5.00
CA VAL A 147 8.54 5.36 6.19
C VAL A 147 9.70 6.27 5.84
N THR A 148 10.09 7.13 6.79
CA THR A 148 11.26 8.02 6.60
C THR A 148 12.55 7.22 6.57
N HIS A 149 12.70 6.30 7.53
CA HIS A 149 13.89 5.47 7.70
C HIS A 149 13.49 3.99 7.66
N PRO A 150 13.59 3.33 6.49
CA PRO A 150 13.34 1.90 6.40
C PRO A 150 14.50 1.16 7.07
N LEU A 151 14.19 0.04 7.73
CA LEU A 151 15.20 -0.81 8.35
C LEU A 151 16.15 -1.40 7.30
N GLN A 152 15.64 -1.64 6.10
CA GLN A 152 16.43 -1.98 4.93
C GLN A 152 16.63 -0.73 4.06
N HIS A 153 17.84 -0.18 4.03
CA HIS A 153 18.12 1.12 3.39
C HIS A 153 17.74 1.20 1.90
N GLY A 154 17.79 0.07 1.17
CA GLY A 154 17.44 -0.02 -0.24
C GLY A 154 15.95 -0.22 -0.53
N ALA A 155 15.11 -0.43 0.48
CA ALA A 155 13.66 -0.54 0.33
C ALA A 155 13.06 0.86 0.16
N ARG A 156 12.80 1.24 -1.10
CA ARG A 156 12.47 2.61 -1.49
C ARG A 156 11.33 2.66 -2.49
N VAL A 157 10.61 3.77 -2.48
CA VAL A 157 9.79 4.23 -3.61
C VAL A 157 10.72 4.61 -4.75
N HIS A 158 10.49 4.03 -5.92
CA HIS A 158 11.24 4.30 -7.14
C HIS A 158 10.46 5.15 -8.14
N MET A 159 9.13 5.14 -8.06
CA MET A 159 8.27 5.88 -8.98
C MET A 159 7.04 6.41 -8.24
N VAL A 160 6.60 7.60 -8.65
CA VAL A 160 5.36 8.26 -8.23
C VAL A 160 4.62 8.68 -9.50
N GLN A 161 3.34 8.35 -9.63
CA GLN A 161 2.50 8.65 -10.81
C GLN A 161 1.17 9.25 -10.40
#